data_AF-H9FLI4-F1
#
_entry.id   AF-H9FLI4-F1
#
_cell.length_a   1.000
_cell.length_b   1.000
_cell.length_c   1.000
_cell.angle_alpha   90.00
_cell.angle_beta   90.00
_cell.angle_gamma   90.00
#
_symmetry.space_group_name_H-M   'P 1'
#
loop_
_entity.id
_entity.type
_entity.pdbx_description
1 polymer ?
#
loop_
_entity_poly.entity_id
_entity_poly.type
_entity_poly.pdbx_seq_one_letter_code
_entity_poly.pdbx_strand_id
1 'polypeptide(L)'
;LDKHHILNVKSGILHKGTGENQFLTQQPAIITSIMGNGRRRSISCPSCNGLAEGNKLLAPVALAVGIDGSLYVGDFNYIRRIFPSRNVTSILELRNKEFKHSNNPAHKYYLAVDPVSGSLYVSDTNSRRIYRVKSL
;
A
#
# COMPACT_ATOMS: atom_id res chain seq x y z
N LEU A 1 -27.03 -13.34 32.60
CA LEU A 1 -26.87 -12.03 33.23
C LEU A 1 -27.11 -10.96 32.17
N ASP A 2 -28.17 -10.17 32.30
CA ASP A 2 -28.55 -9.14 31.30
C ASP A 2 -27.40 -8.18 30.93
N LYS A 3 -26.57 -7.84 31.93
CA LYS A 3 -25.41 -6.93 31.79
C LYS A 3 -24.11 -7.60 31.33
N HIS A 4 -24.11 -8.91 31.11
CA HIS A 4 -22.91 -9.61 30.65
C HIS A 4 -22.92 -9.75 29.13
N HIS A 5 -21.85 -9.29 28.47
CA HIS A 5 -21.76 -9.26 27.01
C HIS A 5 -20.48 -9.99 26.56
N ILE A 6 -20.41 -10.41 25.29
CA ILE A 6 -19.22 -11.04 24.72
C ILE A 6 -18.97 -10.51 23.30
N LEU A 7 -17.69 -10.24 23.00
CA LEU A 7 -17.25 -9.82 21.67
C LEU A 7 -16.63 -11.02 20.95
N ASN A 8 -17.22 -11.41 19.81
CA ASN A 8 -16.53 -12.26 18.85
C ASN A 8 -15.57 -11.39 18.03
N VAL A 9 -14.29 -11.42 18.42
CA VAL A 9 -13.23 -10.60 17.80
C VAL A 9 -12.96 -10.93 16.34
N LYS A 10 -13.18 -12.19 15.91
CA LYS A 10 -12.87 -12.64 14.55
C LYS A 10 -13.95 -12.22 13.56
N SER A 11 -15.22 -12.35 13.95
CA SER A 11 -16.36 -11.94 13.10
C SER A 11 -16.78 -10.49 13.33
N GLY A 12 -16.24 -9.83 14.37
CA GLY A 12 -16.62 -8.48 14.76
C GLY A 12 -18.07 -8.38 15.19
N ILE A 13 -18.54 -9.29 16.06
CA ILE A 13 -19.94 -9.30 16.53
C ILE A 13 -19.96 -9.13 18.05
N LEU A 14 -20.68 -8.11 18.53
CA LEU A 14 -20.96 -7.95 19.96
C LEU A 14 -22.30 -8.61 20.29
N HIS A 15 -22.25 -9.67 21.10
CA HIS A 15 -23.43 -10.35 21.63
C HIS A 15 -23.74 -9.80 23.03
N LYS A 16 -24.85 -9.08 23.18
CA LYS A 16 -25.26 -8.54 24.48
C LYS A 16 -26.11 -9.56 25.25
N GLY A 17 -25.89 -9.68 26.56
CA GLY A 17 -26.75 -10.42 27.49
C GLY A 17 -28.23 -10.03 27.51
N THR A 18 -28.61 -8.90 26.92
CA THR A 18 -30.00 -8.48 26.65
C THR A 18 -30.65 -9.24 25.48
N GLY A 19 -29.86 -9.97 24.67
CA GLY A 19 -30.29 -10.65 23.44
C GLY A 19 -30.01 -9.85 22.15
N GLU A 20 -29.56 -8.60 22.24
CA GLU A 20 -29.19 -7.78 21.09
C GLU A 20 -27.83 -8.21 20.49
N ASN A 21 -27.76 -8.34 19.16
CA ASN A 21 -26.52 -8.59 18.42
C ASN A 21 -26.14 -7.36 17.60
N GLN A 22 -24.90 -6.89 17.75
CA GLN A 22 -24.34 -5.83 16.91
C GLN A 22 -23.26 -6.37 15.98
N PHE A 23 -23.51 -6.32 14.68
CA PHE A 23 -22.59 -6.76 13.64
C PHE A 23 -21.69 -5.59 13.21
N LEU A 24 -20.53 -5.46 13.85
CA LEU A 24 -19.64 -4.30 13.68
C LEU A 24 -19.10 -4.22 12.25
N THR A 25 -18.91 -5.35 11.58
CA THR A 25 -18.48 -5.42 10.16
C THR A 25 -19.54 -4.97 9.16
N GLN A 26 -20.81 -4.84 9.58
CA GLN A 26 -21.92 -4.31 8.77
C GLN A 26 -22.14 -2.80 8.98
N GLN A 27 -21.39 -2.18 9.90
CA GLN A 27 -21.39 -0.72 10.07
C GLN A 27 -20.68 -0.03 8.90
N PRO A 28 -20.85 1.29 8.72
CA PRO A 28 -20.15 2.04 7.68
C PRO A 28 -18.63 1.82 7.73
N ALA A 29 -18.02 1.69 6.55
CA ALA A 29 -16.58 1.47 6.43
C ALA A 29 -15.77 2.67 6.97
N ILE A 30 -14.62 2.38 7.58
CA ILE A 30 -13.68 3.38 8.11
C ILE A 30 -12.55 3.60 7.09
N ILE A 31 -12.23 4.86 6.83
CA ILE A 31 -11.08 5.26 5.99
C ILE A 31 -9.94 5.77 6.88
N THR A 32 -8.70 5.35 6.59
CA THR A 32 -7.49 5.76 7.32
C THR A 32 -6.33 6.02 6.35
N SER A 33 -5.36 6.84 6.79
CA SER A 33 -4.10 7.04 6.06
C SER A 33 -3.04 6.08 6.60
N ILE A 34 -2.50 5.20 5.75
CA ILE A 34 -1.47 4.22 6.13
C ILE A 34 -0.05 4.66 5.74
N MET A 35 0.08 5.63 4.84
CA MET A 35 1.34 6.18 4.35
C MET A 35 1.12 7.55 3.72
N GLY A 36 2.11 8.44 3.82
CA GLY A 36 2.00 9.81 3.35
C GLY A 36 1.48 10.78 4.42
N ASN A 37 1.81 12.06 4.25
CA ASN A 37 1.46 13.15 5.16
C ASN A 37 1.03 14.42 4.41
N GLY A 38 0.64 14.29 3.14
CA GLY A 38 0.26 15.42 2.27
C GLY A 38 1.43 16.26 1.73
N ARG A 39 2.69 16.00 2.12
CA ARG A 39 3.87 16.71 1.62
C ARG A 39 4.70 15.83 0.69
N ARG A 40 5.16 16.41 -0.43
CA ARG A 40 6.03 15.73 -1.40
C ARG A 40 7.43 15.51 -0.80
N ARG A 41 8.00 14.31 -0.98
CA ARG A 41 9.43 14.05 -0.72
C ARG A 41 10.31 14.58 -1.86
N SER A 42 11.63 14.66 -1.63
CA SER A 42 12.60 14.90 -2.69
C SER A 42 12.73 13.67 -3.62
N ILE A 43 13.25 13.90 -4.83
CA ILE A 43 13.45 12.84 -5.82
C ILE A 43 14.42 11.75 -5.31
N SER A 44 15.41 12.13 -4.50
CA SER A 44 16.45 11.24 -3.94
C SER A 44 15.97 10.29 -2.84
N CYS A 45 14.74 10.44 -2.34
CA CYS A 45 14.15 9.57 -1.31
C CYS A 45 15.00 9.37 -0.02
N PRO A 46 15.50 10.44 0.63
CA PRO A 46 16.22 10.33 1.89
C PRO A 46 15.27 9.83 2.99
N SER A 47 15.76 8.90 3.83
CA SER A 47 14.99 8.31 4.93
C SER A 47 13.65 7.67 4.51
N CYS A 48 13.57 7.18 3.27
CA CYS A 48 12.39 6.47 2.77
C CYS A 48 12.20 5.07 3.39
N ASN A 49 13.25 4.50 3.99
CA ASN A 49 13.21 3.21 4.66
C ASN A 49 12.94 3.42 6.16
N GLY A 50 11.91 2.77 6.70
CA GLY A 50 11.44 2.98 8.08
C GLY A 50 9.96 2.70 8.21
N LEU A 51 9.27 3.31 9.18
CA LEU A 51 7.81 3.16 9.33
C LEU A 51 7.06 3.74 8.11
N ALA A 52 5.93 3.13 7.76
CA ALA A 52 5.06 3.60 6.67
C ALA A 52 4.24 4.84 7.06
N GLU A 53 3.72 4.86 8.29
CA GLU A 53 2.83 5.91 8.77
C GLU A 53 3.51 7.28 8.71
N GLY A 54 2.86 8.24 8.05
CA GLY A 54 3.38 9.59 7.85
C GLY A 54 4.62 9.71 6.95
N ASN A 55 5.14 8.61 6.41
CA ASN A 55 6.33 8.60 5.56
C ASN A 55 6.01 9.27 4.21
N LYS A 56 6.81 10.29 3.83
CA LYS A 56 6.51 11.15 2.68
C LYS A 56 6.48 10.35 1.38
N LEU A 57 5.49 10.66 0.54
CA LEU A 57 5.35 10.15 -0.83
C LEU A 57 5.65 11.27 -1.84
N LEU A 58 5.95 10.92 -3.07
CA LEU A 58 6.10 11.87 -4.18
C LEU A 58 4.83 11.93 -5.03
N ALA A 59 4.42 10.78 -5.59
CA ALA A 59 3.21 10.63 -6.40
C ALA A 59 2.86 9.14 -6.53
N PRO A 60 1.99 8.58 -5.66
CA PRO A 60 1.58 7.19 -5.75
C PRO A 60 0.68 6.97 -6.96
N VAL A 61 1.18 6.25 -7.98
CA VAL A 61 0.47 6.05 -9.27
C VAL A 61 0.01 4.61 -9.52
N ALA A 62 0.54 3.66 -8.75
CA ALA A 62 0.22 2.24 -8.85
C ALA A 62 0.30 1.54 -7.50
N LEU A 63 -0.52 0.51 -7.31
CA LEU A 63 -0.55 -0.35 -6.13
C LEU A 63 -0.65 -1.81 -6.56
N ALA A 64 -0.01 -2.72 -5.84
CA ALA A 64 -0.22 -4.15 -5.97
C ALA A 64 0.02 -4.86 -4.63
N VAL A 65 -0.78 -5.87 -4.30
CA VAL A 65 -0.61 -6.66 -3.07
C VAL A 65 0.19 -7.92 -3.38
N GLY A 66 1.23 -8.17 -2.59
CA GLY A 66 2.09 -9.35 -2.66
C GLY A 66 1.45 -10.59 -2.04
N ILE A 67 1.93 -11.77 -2.45
CA ILE A 67 1.51 -13.06 -1.87
C ILE A 67 1.88 -13.21 -0.38
N ASP A 68 2.83 -12.41 0.09
CA ASP A 68 3.28 -12.31 1.48
C ASP A 68 2.47 -11.28 2.31
N GLY A 69 1.46 -10.65 1.70
CA GLY A 69 0.67 -9.58 2.31
C GLY A 69 1.31 -8.20 2.27
N SER A 70 2.46 -8.03 1.59
CA SER A 70 3.05 -6.71 1.37
C SER A 70 2.20 -5.85 0.42
N LEU A 71 2.25 -4.53 0.59
CA LEU A 71 1.72 -3.57 -0.39
C LEU A 71 2.88 -2.93 -1.16
N TYR A 72 2.95 -3.19 -2.46
CA TYR A 72 3.88 -2.51 -3.37
C TYR A 72 3.26 -1.19 -3.84
N VAL A 73 4.01 -0.11 -3.62
CA VAL A 73 3.61 1.26 -3.95
C VAL A 73 4.51 1.77 -5.05
N GLY A 74 3.92 2.03 -6.22
CA GLY A 74 4.55 2.78 -7.29
C GLY A 74 4.55 4.27 -6.95
N ASP A 75 5.48 4.70 -6.10
CA ASP A 75 5.67 6.08 -5.66
C ASP A 75 6.50 6.87 -6.70
N PHE A 76 5.98 6.89 -7.92
CA PHE A 76 6.57 7.51 -9.10
C PHE A 76 7.99 7.01 -9.42
N ASN A 77 9.05 7.69 -8.98
CA ASN A 77 10.42 7.30 -9.31
C ASN A 77 10.95 6.11 -8.48
N TYR A 78 10.33 5.80 -7.35
CA TYR A 78 10.65 4.63 -6.55
C TYR A 78 9.45 3.69 -6.47
N ILE A 79 9.73 2.39 -6.57
CA ILE A 79 8.81 1.36 -6.10
C ILE A 79 9.21 0.99 -4.68
N ARG A 80 8.25 1.09 -3.77
CA ARG A 80 8.44 0.91 -2.33
C ARG A 80 7.55 -0.23 -1.85
N ARG A 81 8.09 -1.13 -1.05
CA ARG A 81 7.36 -2.26 -0.46
C ARG A 81 7.02 -1.93 0.98
N ILE A 82 5.73 -1.92 1.32
CA ILE A 82 5.25 -1.89 2.70
C ILE A 82 5.08 -3.34 3.16
N PHE A 83 5.78 -3.73 4.22
CA PHE A 83 5.68 -5.06 4.83
C PHE A 83 4.45 -5.15 5.74
N PRO A 84 3.94 -6.37 6.02
CA PRO A 84 2.91 -6.57 7.06
C PRO A 84 3.30 -6.02 8.43
N SER A 85 4.60 -5.91 8.72
CA SER A 85 5.16 -5.24 9.91
C SER A 85 5.01 -3.71 9.91
N ARG A 86 4.40 -3.12 8.87
CA ARG A 86 4.22 -1.68 8.63
C ARG A 86 5.50 -0.88 8.40
N ASN A 87 6.62 -1.56 8.14
CA ASN A 87 7.84 -0.93 7.65
C ASN A 87 7.84 -0.83 6.11
N VAL A 88 8.62 0.10 5.58
CA VAL A 88 8.79 0.37 4.16
C VAL A 88 10.25 0.24 3.77
N THR A 89 10.51 -0.36 2.61
CA THR A 89 11.81 -0.28 1.93
C THR A 89 11.63 0.05 0.45
N SER A 90 12.56 0.82 -0.12
CA SER A 90 12.66 1.02 -1.57
C SER A 90 13.29 -0.21 -2.22
N ILE A 91 12.64 -0.78 -3.25
CA ILE A 91 13.07 -2.01 -3.93
C ILE A 91 13.48 -1.80 -5.40
N LEU A 92 13.02 -0.72 -6.03
CA LEU A 92 13.41 -0.37 -7.39
C LEU A 92 13.40 1.15 -7.58
N GLU A 93 14.40 1.66 -8.29
CA GLU A 93 14.44 3.03 -8.81
C GLU A 93 14.22 3.04 -10.33
N LEU A 94 13.28 3.85 -10.79
CA LEU A 94 12.99 4.06 -12.21
C LEU A 94 13.71 5.32 -12.70
N ARG A 95 14.87 5.13 -13.33
CA ARG A 95 15.74 6.24 -13.78
C ARG A 95 15.11 7.16 -14.84
N ASN A 96 14.07 6.71 -15.53
CA ASN A 96 13.35 7.51 -16.54
C ASN A 96 12.25 8.40 -15.94
N LYS A 97 12.23 8.58 -14.61
CA LYS A 97 11.24 9.39 -13.90
C LYS A 97 11.90 10.65 -13.34
N GLU A 98 11.53 11.80 -13.89
CA GLU A 98 11.99 13.11 -13.44
C GLU A 98 10.91 13.84 -12.64
N PHE A 99 11.30 14.63 -11.64
CA PHE A 99 10.38 15.32 -10.72
C PHE A 99 9.30 16.14 -11.45
N LYS A 100 9.66 16.79 -12.57
CA LYS A 100 8.77 17.60 -13.41
C LYS A 100 7.60 16.82 -14.01
N HIS A 101 7.70 15.49 -14.11
CA HIS A 101 6.69 14.61 -14.70
C HIS A 101 5.81 13.89 -13.66
N SER A 102 5.94 14.23 -12.38
CA SER A 102 5.25 13.55 -11.26
C SER A 102 3.72 13.48 -11.38
N ASN A 103 3.09 14.47 -12.01
CA ASN A 103 1.64 14.50 -12.24
C ASN A 103 1.25 14.32 -13.72
N ASN A 104 2.20 13.91 -14.59
CA ASN A 104 1.92 13.73 -16.01
C ASN A 104 1.34 12.33 -16.26
N PRO A 105 0.12 12.21 -16.82
CA PRO A 105 -0.51 10.92 -17.14
C PRO A 105 0.34 10.02 -18.04
N ALA A 106 1.16 10.58 -18.94
CA ALA A 106 2.02 9.82 -19.85
C ALA A 106 3.13 9.04 -19.13
N HIS A 107 3.48 9.44 -17.90
CA HIS A 107 4.49 8.77 -17.08
C HIS A 107 3.90 7.76 -16.09
N LYS A 108 2.57 7.52 -16.13
CA LYS A 108 1.93 6.49 -15.33
C LYS A 108 2.40 5.10 -15.78
N TYR A 109 2.73 4.27 -14.79
CA TYR A 109 3.03 2.84 -14.95
C TYR A 109 2.07 2.04 -14.08
N TYR A 110 2.02 0.73 -14.31
CA TYR A 110 1.17 -0.19 -13.57
C TYR A 110 2.01 -1.29 -12.93
N LEU A 111 1.51 -1.83 -11.82
CA LEU A 111 2.11 -2.92 -11.06
C LEU A 111 1.20 -4.14 -11.09
N ALA A 112 1.79 -5.32 -11.18
CA ALA A 112 1.08 -6.60 -11.06
C ALA A 112 1.97 -7.61 -10.33
N VAL A 113 1.36 -8.45 -9.50
CA VAL A 113 2.05 -9.54 -8.80
C VAL A 113 1.59 -10.86 -9.39
N ASP A 114 2.53 -11.73 -9.73
CA ASP A 114 2.23 -13.12 -10.09
C ASP A 114 1.87 -13.92 -8.82
N PRO A 115 0.67 -14.51 -8.72
CA PRO A 115 0.26 -15.27 -7.55
C PRO A 115 1.01 -16.59 -7.38
N VAL A 116 1.68 -17.11 -8.42
CA VAL A 116 2.41 -18.37 -8.36
C VAL A 116 3.80 -18.17 -7.77
N SER A 117 4.58 -17.23 -8.31
CA SER A 117 5.97 -17.00 -7.87
C SER A 117 6.15 -15.83 -6.92
N GLY A 118 5.15 -14.94 -6.78
CA GLY A 118 5.28 -13.68 -6.05
C GLY A 118 6.06 -12.60 -6.81
N SER A 119 6.41 -12.82 -8.08
CA SER A 119 7.17 -11.86 -8.88
C SER A 119 6.39 -10.56 -9.10
N LEU A 120 7.03 -9.42 -8.86
CA LEU A 120 6.48 -8.10 -9.17
C LEU A 120 6.84 -7.68 -10.60
N TYR A 121 5.84 -7.30 -11.38
CA TYR A 121 5.96 -6.77 -12.74
C TYR A 121 5.61 -5.29 -12.78
N VAL A 122 6.32 -4.56 -13.64
CA VAL A 122 6.17 -3.12 -13.84
C VAL A 122 5.99 -2.88 -15.34
N SER A 123 4.82 -2.38 -15.75
CA SER A 123 4.58 -1.99 -17.15
C SER A 123 4.62 -0.48 -17.27
N ASP A 124 5.65 0.05 -17.93
CA ASP A 124 5.87 1.49 -18.05
C ASP A 124 5.57 1.99 -19.48
N THR A 125 4.49 2.76 -19.60
CA THR A 125 3.98 3.28 -20.87
C THR A 125 5.03 4.09 -21.62
N ASN A 126 5.78 4.93 -20.89
CA ASN A 126 6.72 5.87 -21.49
C ASN A 126 7.97 5.17 -22.07
N SER A 127 8.46 4.12 -21.42
CA SER A 127 9.62 3.35 -21.92
C SER A 127 9.24 2.24 -22.91
N ARG A 128 7.94 1.97 -23.10
CA ARG A 128 7.41 0.90 -23.98
C ARG A 128 7.93 -0.48 -23.60
N ARG A 129 8.11 -0.73 -22.30
CA ARG A 129 8.69 -1.97 -21.76
C ARG A 129 7.93 -2.48 -20.54
N ILE A 130 8.03 -3.79 -20.33
CA ILE A 130 7.60 -4.48 -19.11
C ILE A 130 8.85 -5.00 -18.42
N TYR A 131 8.95 -4.75 -17.13
CA TYR A 131 10.07 -5.17 -16.28
C TYR A 131 9.58 -6.18 -15.23
N ARG A 132 10.47 -7.09 -14.84
CA ARG A 132 10.30 -7.96 -13.67
C ARG A 132 11.35 -7.56 -12.63
N VAL A 133 10.93 -7.36 -11.39
CA VAL A 133 11.86 -7.05 -10.28
C VAL A 133 12.62 -8.32 -9.89
N LYS A 134 13.97 -8.25 -9.85
CA LYS A 134 14.84 -9.43 -9.63
C LYS A 134 15.12 -9.76 -8.15
N SER A 135 15.09 -8.76 -7.26
CA SER A 135 15.34 -8.91 -5.82
C SER A 135 14.19 -8.29 -5.06
N LEU A 136 13.51 -9.07 -4.22
CA LEU A 136 12.41 -8.63 -3.36
C LEU A 136 12.79 -8.82 -1.89
#